data_AF-A0A2V2EGR4-F1
#
_entry.id   AF-A0A2V2EGR4-F1
#
_cell.length_a   1.000
_cell.length_b   1.000
_cell.length_c   1.000
_cell.angle_alpha   90.00
_cell.angle_beta   90.00
_cell.angle_gamma   90.00
#
_symmetry.space_group_name_H-M   'P 1'
#
loop_
_entity.id
_entity.type
_entity.pdbx_description
1 polymer ?
#
loop_
_entity_poly.entity_id
_entity_poly.type
_entity_poly.pdbx_seq_one_letter_code
_entity_poly.pdbx_strand_id
1 'polypeptide(L)'
;MMKLKRTIAALVALAVIAACAASLAMTGDVDGDGAIGVKDAVLLCRAIADGGAGANDMLSMDVDADGRLTVADLAYICRAIMDNSVVFPRDAQNAAYSKDVK
;
A
#
# COMPACT_ATOMS: atom_id res chain seq x y z
N MET A 1 -6.52 -37.91 17.22
CA MET A 1 -5.32 -37.12 16.86
C MET A 1 -5.39 -36.43 15.49
N MET A 2 -6.16 -36.92 14.50
CA MET A 2 -6.28 -36.30 13.16
C MET A 2 -7.03 -34.95 13.14
N LYS A 3 -8.03 -34.77 14.01
CA LYS A 3 -8.86 -33.55 14.06
C LYS A 3 -8.07 -32.32 14.55
N LEU A 4 -7.22 -32.49 15.58
CA LEU A 4 -6.41 -31.42 16.15
C LEU A 4 -5.34 -30.90 15.16
N LYS A 5 -4.70 -31.82 14.41
CA LYS A 5 -3.72 -31.45 13.38
C LYS A 5 -4.37 -30.67 12.23
N ARG A 6 -5.57 -31.06 11.82
CA ARG A 6 -6.36 -30.35 10.79
C ARG A 6 -6.83 -28.98 11.26
N THR A 7 -7.27 -28.84 12.51
CA THR A 7 -7.67 -27.53 13.05
C THR A 7 -6.48 -26.59 13.19
N ILE A 8 -5.31 -27.07 13.64
CA ILE A 8 -4.10 -26.24 13.71
C ILE A 8 -3.66 -25.82 12.30
N ALA A 9 -3.65 -26.75 11.33
CA ALA A 9 -3.30 -26.43 9.95
C ALA A 9 -4.23 -25.36 9.34
N ALA A 10 -5.54 -25.43 9.60
CA ALA A 10 -6.50 -24.44 9.15
C ALA A 10 -6.27 -23.06 9.79
N LEU A 11 -5.92 -23.03 11.09
CA LEU A 11 -5.67 -21.78 11.81
C LEU A 11 -4.37 -21.10 11.33
N VAL A 12 -3.33 -21.90 11.04
CA VAL A 12 -2.08 -21.43 10.45
C VAL A 12 -2.32 -20.92 9.03
N ALA A 13 -3.05 -21.65 8.20
CA ALA A 13 -3.39 -21.20 6.85
C ALA A 13 -4.17 -19.87 6.86
N LEU A 14 -5.13 -19.73 7.78
CA LEU A 14 -5.89 -18.48 7.94
C LEU A 14 -4.99 -17.31 8.37
N ALA A 15 -4.09 -17.53 9.32
CA ALA A 15 -3.13 -16.52 9.76
C ALA A 15 -2.17 -16.09 8.63
N VAL A 16 -1.69 -17.06 7.83
CA VAL A 16 -0.84 -16.78 6.67
C VAL A 16 -1.59 -15.99 5.60
N ILE A 17 -2.85 -16.34 5.32
CA ILE A 17 -3.69 -15.61 4.35
C ILE A 17 -3.94 -14.17 4.84
N ALA A 18 -4.23 -13.98 6.14
CA ALA A 18 -4.43 -12.65 6.72
C ALA A 18 -3.16 -11.79 6.67
N ALA A 19 -1.99 -12.37 6.96
CA ALA A 19 -0.71 -11.67 6.84
C ALA A 19 -0.35 -11.34 5.38
N CYS A 20 -0.68 -12.23 4.45
CA CYS A 20 -0.49 -12.00 3.01
C CYS A 20 -1.42 -10.91 2.47
N ALA A 21 -2.66 -10.84 2.95
CA ALA A 21 -3.59 -9.77 2.61
C ALA A 21 -3.14 -8.40 3.15
N ALA A 22 -2.48 -8.36 4.30
CA ALA A 22 -1.87 -7.15 4.84
C ALA A 22 -0.61 -6.70 4.07
N SER A 23 -0.03 -7.58 3.25
CA SER A 23 1.14 -7.27 2.40
C SER A 23 0.76 -7.01 0.94
N LEU A 24 -0.53 -6.89 0.62
CA LEU A 24 -0.95 -6.20 -0.60
C LEU A 24 -0.54 -4.74 -0.43
N ALA A 25 0.33 -4.25 -1.32
CA ALA A 25 0.76 -2.86 -1.36
C ALA A 25 -0.46 -1.94 -1.36
N MET A 26 -0.75 -1.34 -0.20
CA MET A 26 -1.79 -0.35 -0.06
C MET A 26 -1.23 0.98 -0.58
N THR A 27 -1.99 1.66 -1.43
CA THR A 27 -1.54 2.96 -1.96
C THR A 27 -1.38 3.93 -0.78
N GLY A 28 -0.22 4.60 -0.69
CA GLY A 28 0.11 5.51 0.41
C GLY A 28 0.69 4.85 1.67
N ASP A 29 0.70 3.52 1.77
CA ASP A 29 1.37 2.77 2.83
C ASP A 29 2.78 2.41 2.38
N VAL A 30 3.72 3.27 2.75
CA VAL A 30 5.10 3.23 2.27
C VAL A 30 5.96 2.33 3.15
N ASP A 31 5.67 2.24 4.44
CA ASP A 31 6.39 1.36 5.36
C ASP A 31 5.83 -0.08 5.45
N GLY A 32 4.64 -0.30 4.89
CA GLY A 32 4.00 -1.61 4.80
C GLY A 32 3.40 -2.08 6.12
N ASP A 33 3.12 -1.17 7.06
CA ASP A 33 2.54 -1.49 8.36
C ASP A 33 1.00 -1.67 8.33
N GLY A 34 0.38 -1.44 7.17
CA GLY A 34 -1.05 -1.57 6.96
C GLY A 34 -1.85 -0.32 7.33
N ALA A 35 -1.18 0.80 7.62
CA ALA A 35 -1.80 2.09 7.89
C ALA A 35 -1.12 3.21 7.11
N ILE A 36 -1.81 4.33 6.94
CA ILE A 36 -1.23 5.55 6.36
C ILE A 36 -1.00 6.53 7.50
N GLY A 37 0.26 6.85 7.75
CA GLY A 37 0.70 7.68 8.85
C GLY A 37 1.88 8.59 8.51
N VAL A 38 2.35 9.30 9.54
CA VAL A 38 3.45 10.27 9.39
C VAL A 38 4.75 9.60 8.95
N LYS A 39 4.95 8.33 9.30
CA LYS A 39 6.14 7.57 8.86
C LYS A 39 6.18 7.44 7.34
N ASP A 40 5.05 7.17 6.70
CA ASP A 40 4.95 7.06 5.25
C ASP A 40 5.35 8.36 4.56
N ALA A 41 4.86 9.48 5.06
CA ALA A 41 5.22 10.81 4.58
C ALA A 41 6.74 11.08 4.71
N VAL A 42 7.36 10.65 5.81
CA VAL A 42 8.82 10.81 6.04
C VAL A 42 9.63 9.94 5.10
N LEU A 43 9.25 8.68 4.91
CA LEU A 43 9.91 7.76 3.97
C LEU A 43 9.77 8.27 2.53
N LEU A 44 8.60 8.77 2.16
CA LEU A 44 8.36 9.37 0.85
C LEU A 44 9.24 10.62 0.64
N CYS A 45 9.33 11.52 1.62
CA CYS A 45 10.25 12.67 1.55
C CYS A 45 11.69 12.23 1.31
N ARG A 46 12.12 11.16 1.97
CA ARG A 46 13.47 10.63 1.81
C ARG A 46 13.69 10.05 0.42
N ALA A 47 12.74 9.28 -0.11
CA ALA A 47 12.82 8.75 -1.46
C ALA A 47 12.88 9.85 -2.52
N ILE A 48 12.09 10.93 -2.35
CA ILE A 48 12.18 12.12 -3.22
C ILE A 48 13.58 12.76 -3.13
N ALA A 49 14.13 12.91 -1.93
CA ALA A 49 15.46 13.50 -1.72
C ALA A 49 16.60 12.63 -2.27
N ASP A 50 16.45 11.31 -2.19
CA ASP A 50 17.42 10.33 -2.72
C ASP A 50 17.31 10.16 -4.25
N GLY A 51 16.34 10.83 -4.89
CA GLY A 51 16.19 10.91 -6.35
C GLY A 51 15.23 9.89 -6.97
N GLY A 52 14.39 9.24 -6.16
CA GLY A 52 13.38 8.29 -6.60
C GLY A 52 13.29 7.05 -5.70
N ALA A 53 12.43 6.11 -6.10
CA ALA A 53 12.25 4.84 -5.41
C ALA A 53 12.38 3.65 -6.38
N GLY A 54 12.52 2.44 -5.83
CA GLY A 54 12.54 1.22 -6.64
C GLY A 54 11.17 0.95 -7.28
N ALA A 55 11.13 0.10 -8.31
CA ALA A 55 9.89 -0.22 -9.02
C ALA A 55 8.78 -0.80 -8.11
N ASN A 56 9.17 -1.53 -7.07
CA ASN A 56 8.21 -2.09 -6.10
C ASN A 56 7.65 -1.00 -5.17
N ASP A 57 8.48 -0.01 -4.82
CA ASP A 57 8.12 1.09 -3.93
C ASP A 57 7.20 2.10 -4.64
N MET A 58 7.35 2.27 -5.95
CA MET A 58 6.48 3.12 -6.76
C MET A 58 4.98 2.74 -6.67
N LEU A 59 4.65 1.48 -6.37
CA LEU A 59 3.24 1.07 -6.24
C LEU A 59 2.54 1.69 -5.03
N SER A 60 3.27 1.92 -3.93
CA SER A 60 2.73 2.58 -2.74
C SER A 60 3.07 4.07 -2.68
N MET A 61 4.16 4.50 -3.32
CA MET A 61 4.66 5.88 -3.22
C MET A 61 4.16 6.85 -4.30
N ASP A 62 3.96 6.41 -5.55
CA ASP A 62 3.42 7.26 -6.65
C ASP A 62 1.89 7.20 -6.58
N VAL A 63 1.30 7.93 -5.64
CA VAL A 63 -0.12 7.81 -5.27
C VAL A 63 -1.05 8.51 -6.25
N ASP A 64 -0.55 9.46 -7.03
CA ASP A 64 -1.31 10.10 -8.09
C ASP A 64 -1.23 9.38 -9.46
N ALA A 65 -0.33 8.39 -9.56
CA ALA A 65 -0.11 7.54 -10.72
C ALA A 65 0.37 8.28 -11.98
N ASP A 66 1.08 9.41 -11.81
CA ASP A 66 1.70 10.14 -12.90
C ASP A 66 3.03 9.50 -13.39
N GLY A 67 3.50 8.48 -12.68
CA GLY A 67 4.73 7.74 -12.99
C GLY A 67 6.00 8.41 -12.48
N ARG A 68 5.89 9.46 -11.67
CA ARG A 68 6.99 10.20 -11.06
C ARG A 68 6.81 10.20 -9.55
N LEU A 69 7.93 10.29 -8.85
CA LEU A 69 7.93 10.44 -7.42
C LEU A 69 8.20 11.90 -7.05
N THR A 70 7.18 12.62 -6.62
CA THR A 70 7.29 14.07 -6.40
C THR A 70 6.59 14.55 -5.11
N VAL A 71 6.70 15.85 -4.84
CA VAL A 71 6.01 16.49 -3.72
C VAL A 71 4.48 16.46 -3.90
N ALA A 72 3.96 16.23 -5.12
CA ALA A 72 2.53 16.02 -5.33
C ALA A 72 2.03 14.78 -4.57
N ASP A 73 2.75 13.66 -4.68
CA ASP A 73 2.45 12.42 -3.94
C ASP A 73 2.43 12.67 -2.42
N LEU A 74 3.42 13.41 -1.94
CA LEU A 74 3.53 13.76 -0.53
C LEU A 74 2.34 14.60 -0.06
N ALA A 75 1.85 15.52 -0.89
CA ALA A 75 0.68 16.33 -0.55
C ALA A 75 -0.58 15.44 -0.40
N TYR A 76 -0.73 14.42 -1.24
CA TYR A 76 -1.81 13.43 -1.11
C TYR A 76 -1.70 12.61 0.18
N ILE A 77 -0.52 12.10 0.55
CA ILE A 77 -0.33 11.36 1.81
C ILE A 77 -0.61 12.27 3.02
N CYS A 78 -0.08 13.50 3.04
CA CYS A 78 -0.35 14.46 4.11
C CYS A 78 -1.85 14.75 4.25
N ARG A 79 -2.55 14.90 3.12
CA ARG A 79 -4.01 15.06 3.08
C ARG A 79 -4.72 13.84 3.66
N ALA A 80 -4.27 12.63 3.35
CA ALA A 80 -4.84 11.38 3.89
C ALA A 80 -4.71 11.29 5.40
N ILE A 81 -3.54 11.68 5.94
CA ILE A 81 -3.28 11.72 7.39
C ILE A 81 -4.18 12.76 8.09
N MET A 82 -4.38 13.93 7.49
CA MET A 82 -5.18 15.00 8.09
C MET A 82 -6.68 14.72 8.07
N ASP A 83 -7.19 14.29 6.92
CA ASP A 83 -8.64 14.18 6.70
C ASP A 83 -9.17 12.77 7.02
N ASN A 84 -8.28 11.80 7.28
CA ASN A 84 -8.57 10.39 7.59
C ASN A 84 -9.48 9.70 6.55
N SER A 85 -9.64 10.33 5.38
CA SER A 85 -10.42 9.85 4.25
C SER A 85 -9.91 10.53 2.98
N VAL A 86 -9.01 9.87 2.27
CA VAL A 86 -8.57 10.24 0.93
C VAL A 86 -8.65 9.00 0.07
N VAL A 87 -9.22 9.18 -1.12
CA VAL A 87 -9.09 8.20 -2.20
C VAL A 87 -7.95 8.69 -3.08
N PHE A 88 -6.93 7.87 -3.26
CA PHE A 88 -5.81 8.25 -4.10
C PHE A 88 -6.20 8.11 -5.58
N PRO A 89 -5.70 8.98 -6.47
CA PRO A 89 -5.96 8.83 -7.91
C PRO A 89 -5.54 7.46 -8.45
N ARG A 90 -4.43 6.88 -7.94
CA ARG A 90 -4.01 5.52 -8.26
C ARG A 90 -5.10 4.48 -7.98
N ASP A 91 -5.89 4.62 -6.92
CA ASP A 91 -6.96 3.67 -6.60
C ASP A 91 -8.03 3.63 -7.70
N ALA A 92 -8.37 4.80 -8.24
CA ALA A 92 -9.32 4.92 -9.35
C ALA A 92 -8.76 4.29 -10.64
N GLN A 93 -7.46 4.49 -10.91
CA GLN A 93 -6.79 3.89 -12.06
C GLN A 93 -6.68 2.36 -11.93
N ASN A 94 -6.34 1.84 -10.76
CA ASN A 94 -6.32 0.40 -10.48
C ASN A 94 -7.71 -0.23 -10.69
N ALA A 95 -8.77 0.47 -10.25
CA ALA A 95 -10.15 0.03 -10.46
C ALA A 95 -10.60 0.09 -11.93
N ALA A 96 -10.05 1.00 -12.73
CA ALA A 96 -10.30 1.07 -14.17
C ALA A 96 -9.62 -0.10 -14.91
N TYR A 97 -8.33 -0.34 -14.65
CA TYR A 97 -7.59 -1.45 -15.26
C TYR A 97 -8.23 -2.81 -14.98
N SER A 98 -8.74 -3.05 -13.77
CA SER A 98 -9.41 -4.31 -13.44
C SER A 98 -10.66 -4.60 -14.28
N LYS A 99 -11.29 -3.58 -14.89
CA LYS A 99 -12.50 -3.76 -15.71
C LYS A 99 -12.18 -4.14 -17.15
N ASP A 100 -11.01 -3.75 -17.62
CA ASP A 100 -10.55 -3.95 -18.99
C ASP A 100 -9.82 -5.29 -19.17
N VAL A 101 -9.36 -5.90 -18.07
CA VAL A 101 -8.84 -7.28 -18.03
C VAL A 101 -10.02 -8.23 -17.82
N LYS A 102 -10.73 -8.60 -18.90
CA LYS A 102 -11.71 -9.69 -18.95
C LYS A 102 -11.39 -10.68 -20.05
#